data_AF-A0A6A4WUH0-F1
#
_entry.id   AF-A0A6A4WUH0-F1
#
_cell.length_a   1.000
_cell.length_b   1.000
_cell.length_c   1.000
_cell.angle_alpha   90.00
_cell.angle_beta   90.00
_cell.angle_gamma   90.00
#
_symmetry.space_group_name_H-M   'P 1'
#
loop_
_entity.id
_entity.type
_entity.pdbx_description
1 polymer ?
#
loop_
_entity_poly.entity_id
_entity_poly.type
_entity_poly.pdbx_seq_one_letter_code
_entity_poly.pdbx_strand_id
1 'polypeptide(L)'
;MLNTLVPCFSKCPAGYTCMEGFGPNPNYGYTTFDTFGYAMLASFRLLTQDYWENLYQLVLRTAGPMHLVFFIVVIFMSSYYLLNLILAIVAMSYDQLERRAADERAAEEAAMAERERLES
;
A
#
# COMPACT_ATOMS: atom_id res chain seq x y z
N MET A 1 -7.73 16.31 -37.75
CA MET A 1 -6.49 15.57 -37.46
C MET A 1 -6.31 15.32 -35.96
N LEU A 2 -7.31 14.76 -35.27
CA LEU A 2 -7.10 14.15 -33.96
C LEU A 2 -7.75 12.76 -34.01
N ASN A 3 -6.91 11.74 -34.10
CA ASN A 3 -7.28 10.34 -33.98
C ASN A 3 -7.70 10.08 -32.53
N THR A 4 -8.97 10.27 -32.22
CA THR A 4 -9.52 10.14 -30.86
C THR A 4 -10.01 8.72 -30.54
N LEU A 5 -9.30 7.67 -30.96
CA LEU A 5 -9.79 6.29 -30.74
C LEU A 5 -8.70 5.20 -30.86
N VAL A 6 -7.58 5.38 -30.17
CA VAL A 6 -6.75 4.22 -29.83
C VAL A 6 -6.92 3.97 -28.32
N PRO A 7 -7.74 2.97 -27.91
CA PRO A 7 -7.96 2.64 -26.49
C PRO A 7 -6.73 1.99 -25.82
N CYS A 8 -5.62 1.89 -26.55
CA CYS A 8 -4.33 1.43 -26.06
C CYS A 8 -3.23 2.32 -26.61
N PHE A 9 -2.47 2.96 -25.73
CA PHE A 9 -1.32 3.78 -26.12
C PHE A 9 -0.25 2.97 -26.89
N SER A 10 -0.07 1.69 -26.55
CA SER A 10 0.81 0.80 -27.31
C SER A 10 0.19 0.35 -28.63
N LYS A 11 0.97 0.41 -29.72
CA LYS A 11 0.52 0.00 -31.06
C LYS A 11 0.27 -1.50 -31.12
N CYS A 12 -0.88 -1.89 -31.66
CA CYS A 12 -1.17 -3.27 -32.03
C CYS A 12 -0.38 -3.69 -33.30
N PRO A 13 -0.16 -5.00 -33.52
CA PRO A 13 0.40 -5.50 -34.77
C PRO A 13 -0.42 -5.08 -35.99
N ALA A 14 0.20 -5.09 -37.18
CA ALA A 14 -0.48 -4.73 -38.43
C ALA A 14 -1.74 -5.60 -38.65
N GLY A 15 -2.86 -4.97 -38.98
CA GLY A 15 -4.15 -5.64 -39.17
C GLY A 15 -4.98 -5.83 -37.89
N TYR A 16 -4.48 -5.41 -36.72
CA TYR A 16 -5.21 -5.45 -35.45
C TYR A 16 -5.53 -4.04 -34.95
N THR A 17 -6.73 -3.87 -34.38
CA THR A 17 -7.18 -2.63 -33.74
C THR A 17 -7.49 -2.93 -32.28
N CYS A 18 -7.04 -2.05 -31.38
CA CYS A 18 -7.40 -2.18 -29.98
C CYS A 18 -8.85 -1.76 -29.75
N MET A 19 -9.58 -2.51 -28.93
CA MET A 19 -10.95 -2.22 -28.53
C MET A 19 -11.08 -2.35 -27.01
N GLU A 20 -11.72 -1.38 -26.39
CA GLU A 20 -12.05 -1.42 -24.96
C GLU A 20 -13.22 -2.38 -24.71
N GLY A 21 -13.20 -3.07 -23.56
CA GLY A 21 -14.27 -4.00 -23.15
C GLY A 21 -14.25 -5.39 -23.82
N PHE A 22 -13.30 -5.65 -24.72
CA PHE A 22 -13.12 -6.97 -25.34
C PHE A 22 -11.94 -7.73 -24.72
N GLY A 23 -12.23 -8.93 -24.21
CA GLY A 23 -11.24 -9.84 -23.62
C GLY A 23 -11.27 -9.88 -22.09
N PRO A 24 -10.61 -10.87 -21.46
CA PRO A 24 -10.54 -10.98 -20.02
C PRO A 24 -9.55 -9.96 -19.41
N ASN A 25 -9.86 -9.51 -18.21
CA ASN A 25 -8.96 -8.66 -17.42
C ASN A 25 -7.67 -9.42 -17.06
N PRO A 26 -6.49 -8.75 -17.02
CA PRO A 26 -5.21 -9.37 -16.70
C PRO A 26 -5.20 -10.05 -15.32
N ASN A 27 -4.24 -10.96 -15.11
CA ASN A 27 -4.03 -11.67 -13.85
C ASN A 27 -5.32 -12.36 -13.36
N TYR A 28 -5.93 -13.21 -14.20
CA TYR A 28 -7.17 -13.94 -13.90
C TYR A 28 -8.36 -13.05 -13.53
N GLY A 29 -8.37 -11.80 -14.01
CA GLY A 29 -9.41 -10.82 -13.74
C GLY A 29 -9.22 -10.00 -12.47
N TYR A 30 -8.14 -10.22 -11.71
CA TYR A 30 -7.89 -9.49 -10.46
C TYR A 30 -7.27 -8.10 -10.66
N THR A 31 -6.72 -7.82 -11.85
CA THR A 31 -6.11 -6.51 -12.15
C THR A 31 -7.04 -5.70 -13.05
N THR A 32 -7.89 -4.90 -12.41
CA THR A 32 -8.90 -4.05 -13.07
C THR A 32 -9.29 -2.87 -12.17
N PHE A 33 -9.79 -1.80 -12.80
CA PHE A 33 -10.39 -0.64 -12.14
C PHE A 33 -11.90 -0.51 -12.42
N ASP A 34 -12.53 -1.53 -13.00
CA ASP A 34 -13.94 -1.48 -13.44
C ASP A 34 -14.94 -1.44 -12.28
N THR A 35 -14.55 -1.97 -11.12
CA THR A 35 -15.38 -1.98 -9.91
C THR A 35 -14.61 -1.39 -8.74
N PHE A 36 -15.35 -0.80 -7.80
CA PHE A 36 -14.76 -0.16 -6.62
C PHE A 36 -13.87 -1.13 -5.81
N GLY A 37 -14.28 -2.39 -5.64
CA GLY A 37 -13.52 -3.37 -4.85
C GLY A 37 -12.15 -3.68 -5.45
N TYR A 38 -12.09 -3.95 -6.76
CA TYR A 38 -10.83 -4.21 -7.45
C TYR A 38 -9.97 -2.94 -7.57
N ALA A 39 -10.59 -1.76 -7.75
CA ALA A 39 -9.88 -0.49 -7.72
C ALA A 39 -9.26 -0.21 -6.34
N MET A 40 -9.96 -0.54 -5.24
CA MET A 40 -9.43 -0.45 -3.89
C MET A 40 -8.28 -1.42 -3.66
N LEU A 41 -8.40 -2.66 -4.13
CA LEU A 41 -7.31 -3.65 -4.07
C LEU A 41 -6.07 -3.19 -4.85
N ALA A 42 -6.26 -2.67 -6.07
CA ALA A 42 -5.17 -2.13 -6.88
C ALA A 42 -4.53 -0.91 -6.21
N SER A 43 -5.33 -0.04 -5.59
CA SER A 43 -4.82 1.09 -4.81
C SER A 43 -4.04 0.63 -3.59
N PHE A 44 -4.53 -0.37 -2.86
CA PHE A 44 -3.83 -0.96 -1.73
C PHE A 44 -2.47 -1.55 -2.13
N ARG A 45 -2.38 -2.22 -3.29
CA ARG A 45 -1.10 -2.67 -3.85
C ARG A 45 -0.12 -1.53 -4.14
N LEU A 46 -0.63 -0.36 -4.55
CA LEU A 46 0.21 0.84 -4.73
C LEU A 46 0.67 1.43 -3.39
N LEU A 47 -0.19 1.40 -2.37
CA LEU A 47 0.15 1.84 -1.01
C LEU A 47 1.28 0.98 -0.42
N THR A 48 1.19 -0.35 -0.56
CA THR A 48 2.20 -1.29 -0.05
C THR A 48 3.41 -1.47 -0.97
N GLN A 49 3.36 -0.89 -2.17
CA GLN A 49 4.37 -1.06 -3.22
C GLN A 49 4.58 -2.55 -3.59
N ASP A 50 3.51 -3.33 -3.61
CA ASP A 50 3.55 -4.77 -3.93
C ASP A 50 3.27 -5.05 -5.42
N TYR A 51 4.33 -5.46 -6.14
CA TYR A 51 4.31 -5.73 -7.58
C TYR A 51 3.63 -4.60 -8.38
N TRP A 52 3.88 -3.36 -7.97
CA TRP A 52 3.27 -2.15 -8.52
C TRP A 52 3.83 -1.80 -9.89
N GLU A 53 5.03 -2.29 -10.20
CA GLU A 53 5.72 -2.02 -11.46
C GLU A 53 5.00 -2.62 -12.65
N ASN A 54 4.52 -3.85 -12.50
CA ASN A 54 3.71 -4.50 -13.50
C ASN A 54 2.37 -3.76 -13.73
N LEU A 55 1.76 -3.29 -12.64
CA LEU A 55 0.49 -2.54 -12.68
C LEU A 55 0.66 -1.22 -13.43
N TYR A 56 1.69 -0.41 -13.11
CA TYR A 56 1.89 0.85 -13.85
C TYR A 56 2.21 0.57 -15.32
N GLN A 57 3.00 -0.46 -15.64
CA GLN A 57 3.32 -0.79 -17.03
C GLN A 57 2.08 -1.20 -17.83
N LEU A 58 1.12 -1.88 -17.20
CA LEU A 58 -0.18 -2.20 -17.81
C LEU A 58 -0.97 -0.92 -18.08
N VAL A 59 -1.09 -0.04 -17.08
CA VAL A 59 -1.84 1.22 -17.21
C VAL A 59 -1.20 2.16 -18.23
N LEU A 60 0.14 2.26 -18.29
CA LEU A 60 0.82 3.09 -19.28
C LEU A 60 0.67 2.55 -20.70
N ARG A 61 0.62 1.23 -20.88
CA ARG A 61 0.38 0.61 -22.18
C ARG A 61 -1.02 0.88 -22.70
N THR A 62 -2.02 0.92 -21.83
CA THR A 62 -3.42 1.14 -22.20
C THR A 62 -3.79 2.63 -22.23
N ALA A 63 -3.61 3.34 -21.13
CA ALA A 63 -4.07 4.71 -20.91
C ALA A 63 -3.02 5.79 -21.26
N GLY A 64 -1.77 5.39 -21.50
CA GLY A 64 -0.70 6.27 -21.96
C GLY A 64 0.13 6.97 -20.88
N PRO A 65 1.22 7.66 -21.29
CA PRO A 65 2.28 8.14 -20.41
C PRO A 65 1.85 9.21 -19.42
N MET A 66 0.76 9.95 -19.70
CA MET A 66 0.27 11.00 -18.79
C MET A 66 -0.20 10.44 -17.44
N HIS A 67 -0.63 9.17 -17.40
CA HIS A 67 -1.03 8.50 -16.17
C HIS A 67 0.14 8.24 -15.22
N LEU A 68 1.39 8.41 -15.68
CA LEU A 68 2.57 8.32 -14.83
C LEU A 68 2.53 9.35 -13.68
N VAL A 69 1.94 10.53 -13.91
CA VAL A 69 1.79 11.57 -12.88
C VAL A 69 0.94 11.07 -11.71
N PHE A 70 -0.13 10.31 -11.98
CA PHE A 70 -0.95 9.69 -10.94
C PHE A 70 -0.11 8.74 -10.07
N PHE A 71 0.69 7.86 -10.68
CA PHE A 71 1.55 6.94 -9.94
C PHE A 71 2.61 7.67 -9.10
N ILE A 72 3.23 8.72 -9.64
CA ILE A 72 4.20 9.54 -8.89
C ILE A 72 3.52 10.12 -7.65
N VAL A 73 2.39 10.81 -7.82
CA VAL A 73 1.69 11.45 -6.68
C VAL A 73 1.30 10.41 -5.63
N VAL A 74 0.73 9.28 -6.03
CA VAL A 74 0.32 8.23 -5.09
C VAL A 74 1.53 7.65 -4.36
N ILE A 75 2.64 7.33 -5.05
CA ILE A 75 3.83 6.73 -4.43
C ILE A 75 4.49 7.71 -3.45
N PHE A 76 4.66 8.98 -3.83
CA PHE A 76 5.26 10.00 -2.97
C PHE A 76 4.38 10.30 -1.75
N MET A 77 3.07 10.42 -1.95
CA MET A 77 2.12 10.60 -0.86
C MET A 77 2.18 9.37 0.08
N SER A 78 2.09 8.16 -0.48
CA SER A 78 2.04 6.92 0.31
C SER A 78 3.30 6.71 1.14
N SER A 79 4.49 6.89 0.56
CA SER A 79 5.74 6.71 1.30
C SER A 79 5.86 7.69 2.46
N TYR A 80 5.49 8.96 2.26
CA TYR A 80 5.50 9.93 3.34
C TYR A 80 4.47 9.60 4.43
N TYR A 81 3.21 9.38 4.07
CA TYR A 81 2.14 9.21 5.07
C TYR A 81 2.16 7.83 5.74
N LEU A 82 2.43 6.74 5.01
CA LEU A 82 2.48 5.39 5.58
C LEU A 82 3.69 5.19 6.48
N LEU A 83 4.88 5.66 6.08
CA LEU A 83 6.06 5.55 6.94
C LEU A 83 5.87 6.37 8.22
N ASN A 84 5.35 7.60 8.12
CA ASN A 84 5.08 8.42 9.30
C ASN A 84 4.02 7.79 10.22
N LEU A 85 2.99 7.13 9.66
CA LEU A 85 2.00 6.42 10.45
C LEU A 85 2.59 5.18 11.15
N ILE A 86 3.37 4.36 10.43
CA ILE A 86 4.03 3.18 11.00
C ILE A 86 5.01 3.62 12.10
N LEU A 87 5.83 4.64 11.86
CA LEU A 87 6.77 5.18 12.85
C LEU A 87 6.04 5.67 14.11
N ALA A 88 4.91 6.38 13.96
CA ALA A 88 4.12 6.82 15.10
C ALA A 88 3.56 5.62 15.91
N ILE A 89 3.02 4.61 15.23
CA ILE A 89 2.50 3.39 15.88
C ILE A 89 3.60 2.65 16.62
N VAL A 90 4.76 2.49 15.98
CA VAL A 90 5.93 1.82 16.55
C VAL A 90 6.48 2.59 17.75
N ALA A 91 6.56 3.92 17.68
CA ALA A 91 6.98 4.75 18.81
C ALA A 91 6.03 4.61 20.01
N MET A 92 4.71 4.65 19.77
CA MET A 92 3.72 4.45 20.83
C MET A 92 3.80 3.06 21.46
N SER A 93 3.99 2.01 20.67
CA SER A 93 4.11 0.65 21.21
C SER A 93 5.40 0.46 22.01
N TYR A 94 6.52 1.05 21.57
CA TYR A 94 7.77 1.05 22.32
C TYR A 94 7.64 1.78 23.66
N ASP A 95 7.07 2.99 23.71
CA ASP A 95 6.84 3.73 24.97
C ASP A 95 5.91 2.96 25.92
N GLN A 96 4.86 2.33 25.39
CA GLN A 96 3.96 1.49 26.20
C GLN A 96 4.66 0.26 26.79
N LEU A 97 5.55 -0.38 26.02
CA LEU A 97 6.32 -1.53 26.49
C LEU A 97 7.30 -1.15 27.60
N GLU A 98 8.00 -0.02 27.45
CA GLU A 98 8.96 0.46 28.45
C GLU A 98 8.28 0.80 29.77
N ARG A 99 7.13 1.52 29.71
CA ARG A 99 6.34 1.83 30.91
C ARG A 99 5.85 0.59 31.63
N ARG A 100 5.31 -0.39 30.91
CA ARG A 100 4.86 -1.67 31.51
C ARG A 100 6.01 -2.40 32.19
N ALA A 101 7.17 -2.48 31.54
CA ALA A 101 8.34 -3.13 32.12
C ALA A 101 8.85 -2.40 33.37
N ALA A 102 8.78 -1.06 33.42
CA ALA A 102 9.14 -0.29 34.60
C ALA A 102 8.14 -0.52 35.76
N ASP A 103 6.84 -0.52 35.47
CA ASP A 103 5.79 -0.76 36.48
C ASP A 103 5.88 -2.18 37.06
N GLU A 104 6.16 -3.19 36.23
CA GLU A 104 6.36 -4.58 36.67
C GLU A 104 7.56 -4.69 37.61
N ARG A 105 8.70 -4.08 37.27
CA ARG A 105 9.88 -4.06 38.14
C ARG A 105 9.60 -3.38 39.48
N ALA A 106 8.92 -2.23 39.45
CA ALA A 106 8.55 -1.52 40.67
C ALA A 106 7.59 -2.34 41.57
N ALA A 107 6.66 -3.08 40.97
CA ALA A 107 5.77 -3.98 41.70
C ALA A 107 6.51 -5.18 42.30
N GLU A 108 7.46 -5.78 41.56
CA GLU A 108 8.32 -6.85 42.06
C GLU A 108 9.19 -6.39 43.22
N GLU A 109 9.82 -5.21 43.12
CA GLU A 109 10.62 -4.60 44.18
C GLU A 109 9.77 -4.32 45.44
N ALA A 110 8.57 -3.75 45.27
CA ALA A 110 7.66 -3.51 46.39
C ALA A 110 7.21 -4.80 47.08
N ALA A 111 6.90 -5.84 46.30
CA ALA A 111 6.50 -7.14 46.83
C ALA A 111 7.64 -7.85 47.57
N MET A 112 8.89 -7.75 47.09
CA MET A 112 10.07 -8.26 47.81
C MET A 112 10.30 -7.50 49.12
N ALA A 113 10.24 -6.17 49.09
CA ALA A 113 10.43 -5.35 50.29
C ALA A 113 9.34 -5.62 51.35
N GLU A 114 8.10 -5.91 50.95
CA GLU A 114 7.04 -6.29 51.88
C GLU A 114 7.28 -7.68 52.49
N ARG A 115 7.75 -8.65 51.71
CA ARG A 115 8.13 -9.98 52.21
C ARG A 115 9.27 -9.91 53.23
N GLU A 116 10.30 -9.11 52.97
CA GLU A 116 11.41 -8.91 53.90
C GLU A 116 10.95 -8.29 55.23
N ARG A 117 9.97 -7.37 55.21
CA ARG A 117 9.39 -6.78 56.44
C ARG A 117 8.53 -7.74 57.24
N LEU A 118 7.92 -8.74 56.60
CA LEU A 118 7.11 -9.76 57.27
C LEU A 118 7.97 -10.86 57.93
N GLU A 119 9.22 -11.02 57.48
CA GLU A 119 10.16 -12.01 58.02
C GLU A 119 11.03 -11.47 59.18
N SER A 120 10.96 -10.16 59.49
CA SER A 120 11.66 -9.51 60.62
C SER A 120 10.78 -9.35 61.85
#